data_AF-A0A965EI43-F1
#
_entry.id   AF-A0A965EI43-F1
#
_cell.length_a   1.000
_cell.length_b   1.000
_cell.length_c   1.000
_cell.angle_alpha   90.00
_cell.angle_beta   90.00
_cell.angle_gamma   90.00
#
_symmetry.space_group_name_H-M   'P 1'
#
loop_
_entity.id
_entity.type
_entity.pdbx_description
1 polymer ?
#
loop_
_entity_poly.entity_id
_entity_poly.type
_entity_poly.pdbx_seq_one_letter_code
_entity_poly.pdbx_strand_id
1 'polypeptide(L)'
;GLNLNTVRAVLNTPGLKGLIIETYGSGNAPTASWLLSEFSQAIQRGLIIVNVSQCSGGRVTQGKYETSKALAEIGVLGGADMTVEAALTKLMLLLGNYASNEVKDLIVKPLSGELTP
;
A
#
# COMPACT_ATOMS: atom_id res chain seq x y z
N GLY A 1 3.87 19.10 -5.86
CA GLY A 1 3.94 17.63 -5.83
C GLY A 1 4.10 17.14 -4.39
N LEU A 2 4.13 15.83 -4.17
CA LEU A 2 4.48 15.22 -2.88
C LEU A 2 5.84 15.75 -2.40
N ASN A 3 5.92 16.12 -1.13
CA ASN A 3 7.16 16.60 -0.51
C ASN A 3 7.47 15.78 0.75
N LEU A 4 8.75 15.82 1.15
CA LEU A 4 9.27 15.03 2.26
C LEU A 4 8.56 15.30 3.59
N ASN A 5 8.24 16.56 3.89
CA ASN A 5 7.67 16.94 5.18
C ASN A 5 6.24 16.41 5.33
N THR A 6 5.42 16.49 4.28
CA THR A 6 4.07 15.94 4.28
C THR A 6 4.09 14.42 4.44
N VAL A 7 4.97 13.73 3.72
CA VAL A 7 5.12 12.26 3.83
C VAL A 7 5.55 11.86 5.24
N ARG A 8 6.54 12.55 5.81
CA ARG A 8 6.99 12.29 7.19
C ARG A 8 5.91 12.55 8.21
N ALA A 9 5.11 13.60 8.05
CA ALA A 9 4.00 13.88 8.97
C ALA A 9 3.00 12.72 8.99
N VAL A 10 2.63 12.19 7.82
CA VAL A 10 1.73 11.02 7.74
C VAL A 10 2.39 9.78 8.33
N LEU A 11 3.58 9.40 7.87
CA LEU A 11 4.26 8.16 8.26
C LEU A 11 4.69 8.08 9.73
N ASN A 12 4.78 9.22 10.41
CA ASN A 12 5.11 9.31 11.84
C ASN A 12 3.89 9.63 12.71
N THR A 13 2.66 9.53 12.17
CA THR A 13 1.44 9.67 12.95
C THR A 13 1.44 8.61 14.08
N PRO A 14 1.33 9.01 15.36
CA PRO A 14 1.37 8.07 16.47
C PRO A 14 0.28 7.00 16.36
N GLY A 15 0.68 5.73 16.45
CA GLY A 15 -0.25 4.60 16.38
C GLY A 15 -0.72 4.23 14.97
N LEU A 16 -0.17 4.83 13.91
CA LEU A 16 -0.47 4.43 12.54
C LEU A 16 0.01 2.99 12.29
N LYS A 17 -0.91 2.09 11.98
CA LYS A 17 -0.64 0.66 11.72
C LYS A 17 -0.68 0.27 10.25
N GLY A 18 -1.38 1.05 9.44
CA GLY A 18 -1.52 0.81 8.01
C GLY A 18 -1.68 2.09 7.21
N LEU A 19 -1.26 2.07 5.94
CA LEU A 19 -1.36 3.18 5.00
C LEU A 19 -1.84 2.64 3.65
N ILE A 20 -2.87 3.28 3.09
CA ILE A 20 -3.24 3.10 1.69
C ILE A 20 -2.57 4.22 0.88
N ILE A 21 -1.89 3.87 -0.21
CA ILE A 21 -1.39 4.83 -1.20
C ILE A 21 -2.15 4.66 -2.50
N GLU A 22 -2.70 5.75 -3.02
CA GLU A 22 -3.33 5.81 -4.32
C GLU A 22 -2.30 6.25 -5.36
N THR A 23 -2.05 5.40 -6.34
CA THR A 23 -0.99 5.62 -7.34
C THR A 23 -1.57 5.66 -8.75
N TYR A 24 -0.76 6.13 -9.70
CA TYR A 24 -1.19 6.36 -11.07
C TYR A 24 -1.38 5.04 -11.82
N GLY A 25 -2.55 4.86 -12.45
CA GLY A 25 -2.83 3.79 -13.40
C GLY A 25 -2.59 2.40 -12.81
N SER A 26 -1.61 1.67 -13.37
CA SER A 26 -1.28 0.28 -13.00
C SER A 26 -0.48 0.12 -11.71
N GLY A 27 -0.35 1.17 -10.89
CA GLY A 27 0.38 1.11 -9.62
C GLY A 27 1.64 1.98 -9.55
N ASN A 28 1.77 3.01 -10.42
CA ASN A 28 2.99 3.78 -10.56
C ASN A 28 3.01 4.98 -9.61
N ALA A 29 4.06 5.11 -8.81
CA ALA A 29 4.31 6.27 -7.95
C ALA A 29 5.66 6.92 -8.30
N PRO A 30 5.90 8.18 -7.90
CA PRO A 30 7.25 8.73 -7.92
C PRO A 30 8.23 7.82 -7.17
N THR A 31 9.38 7.52 -7.78
CA THR A 31 10.43 6.64 -7.20
C THR A 31 11.65 7.43 -6.75
N ALA A 32 11.47 8.70 -6.40
CA ALA A 32 12.55 9.49 -5.81
C ALA A 32 13.13 8.74 -4.60
N SER A 33 14.46 8.65 -4.51
CA SER A 33 15.13 7.82 -3.51
C SER A 33 14.73 8.18 -2.08
N TRP A 34 14.46 9.45 -1.81
CA TRP A 34 13.96 9.90 -0.51
C TRP A 34 12.59 9.28 -0.17
N LEU A 35 11.68 9.17 -1.13
CA LEU A 35 10.33 8.66 -0.90
C LEU A 35 10.36 7.15 -0.64
N LEU A 36 11.12 6.42 -1.45
CA LEU A 36 11.34 4.98 -1.24
C LEU A 36 12.02 4.70 0.10
N SER A 37 12.96 5.55 0.53
CA SER A 37 13.60 5.43 1.83
C SER A 37 12.61 5.65 2.98
N GLU A 38 11.75 6.66 2.91
CA GLU A 38 10.73 6.92 3.95
C GLU A 38 9.73 5.76 4.05
N PHE A 39 9.27 5.21 2.91
CA PHE A 39 8.41 4.02 2.90
C PHE A 39 9.11 2.78 3.43
N SER A 40 10.35 2.51 3.02
CA SER A 40 11.12 1.36 3.50
C SER A 40 11.33 1.43 5.02
N GLN A 41 11.69 2.59 5.55
CA GLN A 41 11.84 2.80 6.99
C GLN A 41 10.52 2.62 7.74
N ALA A 42 9.40 3.10 7.19
CA ALA A 42 8.09 2.90 7.80
C ALA A 42 7.68 1.41 7.84
N ILE A 43 7.93 0.68 6.75
CA ILE A 43 7.69 -0.77 6.67
C ILE A 43 8.56 -1.54 7.67
N GLN A 44 9.84 -1.16 7.83
CA GLN A 44 10.73 -1.74 8.82
C GLN A 44 10.25 -1.52 10.27
N ARG A 45 9.57 -0.40 10.55
CA ARG A 45 8.90 -0.15 11.84
C ARG A 45 7.61 -0.94 12.02
N GLY A 46 7.17 -1.70 11.01
CA GLY A 46 5.96 -2.53 11.05
C GLY A 46 4.74 -1.93 10.37
N LEU A 47 4.84 -0.76 9.72
CA LEU A 47 3.73 -0.17 8.98
C LEU A 47 3.38 -1.03 7.76
N ILE A 48 2.10 -1.33 7.58
CA ILE A 48 1.61 -2.04 6.38
C ILE A 48 1.21 -1.02 5.34
N ILE A 49 1.87 -1.02 4.17
CA ILE A 49 1.56 -0.10 3.08
C ILE A 49 0.91 -0.88 1.93
N VAL A 50 -0.28 -0.47 1.51
CA VAL A 50 -1.04 -1.08 0.40
C VAL A 50 -1.18 -0.08 -0.73
N ASN A 51 -0.82 -0.50 -1.94
CA ASN A 51 -0.88 0.26 -3.17
C ASN A 51 -2.17 -0.05 -3.94
N VAL A 52 -3.02 0.96 -4.12
CA VAL A 52 -4.23 0.89 -4.96
C VAL A 52 -4.15 1.93 -6.06
N SER A 53 -4.95 1.75 -7.12
CA SER A 53 -5.01 2.73 -8.20
C SER A 53 -5.89 3.92 -7.79
N GLN A 54 -5.50 5.14 -8.15
CA GLN A 54 -6.38 6.31 -8.06
C GLN A 54 -7.49 6.29 -9.15
N CYS A 55 -7.39 5.39 -10.13
CA CYS A 55 -8.39 5.25 -11.18
C CYS A 55 -9.62 4.53 -10.61
N SER A 56 -10.82 5.01 -10.94
CA SER A 56 -12.10 4.41 -10.51
C SER A 56 -12.27 2.97 -10.98
N GLY A 57 -11.61 2.59 -12.08
CA GLY A 57 -11.47 1.22 -12.55
C GLY A 57 -10.04 0.95 -12.98
N GLY A 58 -9.58 -0.27 -12.77
CA GLY A 58 -8.23 -0.69 -13.10
C GLY A 58 -7.67 -1.68 -12.08
N ARG A 59 -6.43 -2.10 -12.30
CA ARG A 59 -5.72 -3.04 -11.43
C ARG A 59 -4.29 -2.58 -11.23
N VAL A 60 -3.86 -2.51 -9.97
CA VAL A 60 -2.45 -2.45 -9.63
C VAL A 60 -1.80 -3.76 -10.01
N THR A 61 -0.87 -3.72 -10.97
CA THR A 61 -0.06 -4.86 -11.36
C THR A 61 1.36 -4.62 -10.87
N GLN A 62 1.59 -4.98 -9.60
CA GLN A 62 2.88 -4.78 -8.97
C GLN A 62 3.97 -5.55 -9.74
N GLY A 63 5.08 -4.90 -10.08
CA GLY A 63 6.17 -5.48 -10.87
C GLY A 63 6.02 -5.41 -12.40
N LYS A 64 4.88 -4.95 -12.93
CA LYS A 64 4.69 -4.76 -14.39
C LYS A 64 5.56 -3.62 -14.97
N TYR A 65 5.89 -2.63 -14.15
CA TYR A 65 6.68 -1.46 -14.54
C TYR A 65 7.77 -1.20 -13.49
N GLU A 66 8.85 -0.51 -13.88
CA GLU A 66 10.01 -0.24 -13.00
C GLU A 66 9.60 0.43 -11.68
N THR A 67 8.65 1.37 -11.73
CA THR A 67 8.22 2.09 -10.52
C THR A 67 7.41 1.22 -9.56
N SER A 68 6.51 0.37 -10.08
CA SER A 68 5.76 -0.57 -9.23
C SER A 68 6.65 -1.69 -8.71
N LYS A 69 7.73 -2.03 -9.42
CA LYS A 69 8.78 -2.95 -8.97
C LYS A 69 9.56 -2.37 -7.78
N ALA A 70 10.02 -1.12 -7.86
CA ALA A 70 10.73 -0.48 -6.75
C ALA A 70 9.89 -0.43 -5.45
N LEU A 71 8.58 -0.20 -5.57
CA LEU A 71 7.66 -0.26 -4.43
C LEU A 71 7.54 -1.69 -3.86
N ALA A 72 7.45 -2.70 -4.72
CA ALA A 72 7.39 -4.10 -4.29
C ALA A 72 8.67 -4.54 -3.55
N GLU A 73 9.83 -4.14 -4.07
CA GLU A 73 11.15 -4.47 -3.50
C GLU A 73 11.32 -3.95 -2.07
N ILE A 74 10.73 -2.80 -1.74
CA ILE A 74 10.75 -2.25 -0.37
C ILE A 74 9.63 -2.79 0.53
N GLY A 75 8.75 -3.65 0.01
CA GLY A 75 7.69 -4.32 0.78
C GLY A 75 6.31 -3.67 0.72
N VAL A 76 6.04 -2.78 -0.23
CA VAL A 76 4.67 -2.27 -0.48
C VAL A 76 3.84 -3.37 -1.12
N LEU A 77 2.65 -3.61 -0.58
CA LEU A 77 1.72 -4.65 -1.03
C LEU A 77 0.81 -4.13 -2.14
N GLY A 78 0.59 -4.92 -3.19
CA GLY A 78 -0.35 -4.56 -4.25
C GLY A 78 -1.80 -4.86 -3.85
N GLY A 79 -2.69 -3.89 -4.03
CA GLY A 79 -4.12 -4.02 -3.77
C GLY A 79 -4.93 -4.55 -4.95
N ALA A 80 -4.28 -5.02 -6.02
CA ALA A 80 -4.91 -5.50 -7.25
C ALA A 80 -6.00 -4.52 -7.76
N ASP A 81 -7.22 -5.00 -7.97
CA ASP A 81 -8.40 -4.24 -8.42
C ASP A 81 -9.35 -3.86 -7.28
N MET A 82 -8.87 -3.87 -6.02
CA MET A 82 -9.65 -3.29 -4.91
C MET A 82 -9.90 -1.81 -5.15
N THR A 83 -11.13 -1.38 -4.84
CA THR A 83 -11.39 0.06 -4.64
C THR A 83 -10.69 0.54 -3.38
N VAL A 84 -10.53 1.86 -3.25
CA VAL A 84 -9.93 2.47 -2.05
C VAL A 84 -10.76 2.12 -0.81
N GLU A 85 -12.09 2.15 -0.92
CA GLU A 85 -13.02 1.80 0.16
C GLU A 85 -12.89 0.34 0.58
N ALA A 86 -12.76 -0.57 -0.40
CA ALA A 86 -12.55 -1.99 -0.14
C ALA A 86 -11.19 -2.24 0.56
N ALA A 87 -10.11 -1.64 0.04
CA ALA A 87 -8.78 -1.78 0.62
C ALA A 87 -8.69 -1.21 2.04
N LEU A 88 -9.28 -0.03 2.28
CA LEU A 88 -9.34 0.60 3.59
C LEU A 88 -10.13 -0.26 4.59
N THR A 89 -11.34 -0.69 4.21
CA THR A 89 -12.22 -1.50 5.06
C THR A 89 -11.57 -2.84 5.40
N LYS A 90 -10.99 -3.50 4.41
CA LYS A 90 -10.28 -4.77 4.59
C LYS A 90 -9.07 -4.61 5.50
N LEU A 91 -8.27 -3.55 5.30
CA LEU A 91 -7.11 -3.28 6.16
C LEU A 91 -7.52 -3.01 7.61
N MET A 92 -8.58 -2.24 7.84
CA MET A 92 -9.14 -2.01 9.18
C MET A 92 -9.60 -3.31 9.84
N LEU A 93 -10.36 -4.14 9.10
CA LEU A 93 -10.82 -5.45 9.58
C LEU A 93 -9.65 -6.34 9.97
N LEU A 94 -8.64 -6.45 9.10
CA LEU A 94 -7.51 -7.33 9.33
C LEU A 94 -6.64 -6.85 10.52
N LEU A 95 -6.36 -5.55 10.62
CA LEU A 95 -5.59 -4.96 11.73
C LEU A 95 -6.29 -5.10 13.09
N GLY A 96 -7.62 -5.26 13.12
CA GLY A 96 -8.38 -5.47 14.34
C GLY A 96 -8.43 -6.93 14.82
N ASN A 97 -8.12 -7.89 13.94
CA ASN A 97 -8.39 -9.32 14.19
C ASN A 97 -7.16 -10.24 14.04
N TYR A 98 -6.07 -9.78 13.44
CA TYR A 98 -4.92 -10.63 13.09
C TYR A 98 -3.59 -9.99 13.46
N ALA A 99 -2.55 -10.82 13.62
CA ALA A 99 -1.18 -10.36 13.80
C ALA A 99 -0.62 -9.77 12.49
N SER A 100 0.36 -8.86 12.57
CA SER A 100 0.82 -8.09 11.40
C SER A 100 1.34 -8.94 10.24
N ASN A 101 1.93 -10.11 10.50
CA ASN A 101 2.34 -11.06 9.45
C ASN A 101 1.13 -11.64 8.72
N GLU A 102 0.10 -12.05 9.45
CA GLU A 102 -1.15 -12.57 8.88
C GLU A 102 -1.88 -11.49 8.07
N VAL A 103 -1.87 -10.24 8.53
CA VAL A 103 -2.46 -9.11 7.78
C VAL A 103 -1.79 -8.96 6.41
N LYS A 104 -0.45 -9.03 6.34
CA LYS A 104 0.30 -8.93 5.08
C LYS A 104 -0.07 -10.05 4.10
N ASP A 105 -0.33 -11.25 4.61
CA ASP A 105 -0.71 -12.41 3.80
C ASP A 105 -2.19 -12.35 3.34
N LEU A 106 -3.09 -11.84 4.19
CA LEU A 106 -4.52 -11.80 3.93
C LEU A 106 -4.94 -10.60 3.08
N ILE A 107 -4.24 -9.46 3.18
CA ILE A 107 -4.63 -8.24 2.46
C ILE A 107 -4.57 -8.43 0.93
N VAL A 108 -3.69 -9.32 0.45
CA VAL A 108 -3.50 -9.62 -0.98
C VAL A 108 -4.33 -10.81 -1.50
N LYS A 109 -5.17 -11.43 -0.66
CA LYS A 109 -6.00 -12.61 -1.02
C LYS A 109 -7.49 -12.25 -1.00
N PRO A 110 -8.33 -12.74 -1.91
CA PRO A 110 -9.76 -12.45 -1.87
C PRO A 110 -10.42 -13.01 -0.62
N LEU A 111 -11.25 -12.21 0.05
CA LEU A 111 -12.03 -12.62 1.24
C LEU A 111 -13.54 -12.57 1.00
N SER A 112 -14.02 -11.67 0.17
CA SER A 112 -15.45 -11.41 -0.07
C SER A 112 -15.74 -10.89 -1.48
N GLY A 113 -14.85 -11.18 -2.43
CA GLY A 113 -14.96 -10.74 -3.83
C GLY A 113 -14.48 -9.31 -4.09
N GLU A 114 -13.75 -8.73 -3.14
CA GLU A 114 -13.23 -7.36 -3.18
C GLU A 114 -12.01 -7.20 -4.09
N LEU A 115 -11.35 -8.31 -4.42
CA LEU A 115 -10.26 -8.37 -5.39
C LEU A 115 -10.37 -9.64 -6.21
N THR A 116 -9.91 -9.58 -7.45
CA THR A 116 -9.82 -10.75 -8.33
C THR A 116 -8.36 -11.24 -8.38
N PRO A 117 -8.10 -12.56 -8.24
CA PRO A 117 -6.76 -13.13 -8.35
C PRO A 117 -6.00 -12.78 -9.64
#